data_AF-A0A2P4TFP2-F1
#
_entry.id   AF-A0A2P4TFP2-F1
#
_cell.length_a   1.000
_cell.length_b   1.000
_cell.length_c   1.000
_cell.angle_alpha   90.00
_cell.angle_beta   90.00
_cell.angle_gamma   90.00
#
_symmetry.space_group_name_H-M   'P 1'
#
loop_
_entity.id
_entity.type
_entity.pdbx_description
1 polymer ?
#
loop_
_entity_poly.entity_id
_entity_poly.type
_entity_poly.pdbx_seq_one_letter_code
_entity_poly.pdbx_strand_id
1 'polypeptide(L)'
;SLPIIVFFSCVMSILYYLGVMQWLILKISWLLQVSLGTTPTETLSVAGNIFVGQTEAPLLIRPYLADMTHSEIHAVMAGGFSTIAGSVMGAYISFGIDAASLIAASVMAAPCALAMSKLVYPEVEESKFKGKESVRIASGEERNILEAASNGAAASVGLVANIAANLIAFLAVLEFINAALHWFGEMVEIKNLSFQMICSYVLMPVAFLMGADWADSPLVAELLGIKIFLNEFVAYQQLATYKKNRLSGLEEWSEGRKQWISVRATTTLAEGERIGMGVASISAGWVGSYNTVLGGCCGAKVNTPCLCALQERAESITTFALCGFANLSSIGIMLGGLTSMVPHRKSELASIVLRALLTGICVSMLNSCLAGLLYVPTEMGNCVNILSTANFTSTNYAIYTCCKQLFASTVLENGTLSFTGAWASVAESVLCLTQCCGHYNHTSCTV
;
A
#
# COMPACT_ATOMS: atom_id res chain seq x y z
N SER A 1 8.47 -16.09 -2.92
CA SER A 1 7.95 -15.04 -3.82
C SER A 1 8.51 -15.14 -5.24
N LEU A 2 9.83 -15.21 -5.46
CA LEU A 2 10.40 -15.17 -6.83
C LEU A 2 9.87 -16.21 -7.85
N PRO A 3 9.64 -17.50 -7.49
CA PRO A 3 9.06 -18.46 -8.44
C PRO A 3 7.65 -18.10 -8.93
N ILE A 4 6.89 -17.35 -8.12
CA ILE A 4 5.54 -16.90 -8.47
C ILE A 4 5.61 -15.91 -9.64
N ILE A 5 6.63 -15.06 -9.68
CA ILE A 5 6.86 -14.10 -10.77
C ILE A 5 7.07 -14.84 -12.10
N VAL A 6 7.87 -15.90 -12.09
CA VAL A 6 8.12 -16.76 -13.25
C VAL A 6 6.82 -17.42 -13.73
N PHE A 7 6.04 -17.97 -12.79
CA PHE A 7 4.76 -18.59 -13.09
C PHE A 7 3.78 -17.60 -13.72
N PHE A 8 3.58 -16.42 -13.12
CA PHE A 8 2.68 -15.41 -13.68
C PHE A 8 3.16 -14.88 -15.02
N SER A 9 4.47 -14.71 -15.23
CA SER A 9 5.01 -14.30 -16.53
C SER A 9 4.73 -15.34 -17.63
N CYS A 10 4.86 -16.63 -17.31
CA CYS A 10 4.46 -17.72 -18.19
C CYS A 10 2.95 -17.66 -18.53
N VAL A 11 2.09 -17.51 -17.52
CA VAL A 11 0.63 -17.40 -17.71
C VAL A 11 0.27 -16.18 -18.58
N MET A 12 0.88 -15.02 -18.30
CA MET A 12 0.64 -13.81 -19.09
C MET A 12 1.04 -14.00 -20.55
N SER A 13 2.19 -14.61 -20.81
CA SER A 13 2.64 -14.90 -22.19
C SER A 13 1.66 -15.83 -22.93
N ILE A 14 1.13 -16.85 -22.26
CA ILE A 14 0.08 -17.72 -22.82
C ILE A 14 -1.19 -16.91 -23.13
N LEU A 15 -1.63 -16.05 -22.22
CA LEU A 15 -2.83 -15.23 -22.43
C LEU A 15 -2.67 -14.20 -23.56
N TYR A 16 -1.44 -13.69 -23.77
CA TYR A 16 -1.10 -12.87 -24.93
C TYR A 16 -1.10 -13.69 -26.22
N TYR A 17 -0.57 -14.91 -26.22
CA TYR A 17 -0.62 -15.79 -27.39
C TYR A 17 -2.06 -16.15 -27.77
N LEU A 18 -2.93 -16.39 -26.78
CA LEU A 18 -4.35 -16.72 -27.01
C LEU A 18 -5.20 -15.51 -27.43
N GLY A 19 -4.68 -14.28 -27.42
CA GLY A 19 -5.44 -13.09 -27.79
C GLY A 19 -6.33 -12.52 -26.68
N VAL A 20 -6.37 -13.15 -25.49
CA VAL A 20 -7.25 -12.76 -24.38
C VAL A 20 -6.83 -11.42 -23.80
N MET A 21 -5.53 -11.21 -23.59
CA MET A 21 -5.01 -9.95 -23.06
C MET A 21 -5.26 -8.79 -24.02
N GLN A 22 -5.05 -9.00 -25.32
CA GLN A 22 -5.29 -7.97 -26.33
C GLN A 22 -6.76 -7.57 -26.36
N TRP A 23 -7.66 -8.55 -26.33
CA TRP A 23 -9.10 -8.28 -26.27
C TRP A 23 -9.46 -7.48 -25.01
N LEU A 24 -8.97 -7.88 -23.85
CA LEU A 24 -9.25 -7.23 -22.57
C LEU A 24 -8.70 -5.79 -22.53
N ILE A 25 -7.43 -5.60 -22.91
CA ILE A 25 -6.77 -4.30 -22.92
C ILE A 25 -7.43 -3.35 -23.92
N LEU A 26 -7.82 -3.83 -25.11
CA LEU A 26 -8.52 -3.00 -26.11
C LEU A 26 -9.90 -2.57 -25.61
N LYS A 27 -10.63 -3.43 -24.89
CA LYS A 27 -11.94 -3.06 -24.32
C LYS A 27 -11.82 -2.04 -23.20
N ILE A 28 -10.87 -2.22 -22.28
CA ILE A 28 -10.61 -1.25 -21.21
C ILE A 28 -10.10 0.06 -21.80
N SER A 29 -9.17 0.01 -22.76
CA SER A 29 -8.65 1.18 -23.45
C SER A 29 -9.76 1.96 -24.16
N TRP A 30 -10.65 1.28 -24.88
CA TRP A 30 -11.81 1.91 -25.50
C TRP A 30 -12.71 2.60 -24.48
N LEU A 31 -12.99 1.96 -23.34
CA LEU A 31 -13.80 2.56 -22.27
C LEU A 31 -13.14 3.83 -21.70
N LEU A 32 -11.83 3.78 -21.43
CA LEU A 32 -11.06 4.92 -20.92
C LEU A 32 -10.97 6.05 -21.96
N GLN A 33 -10.82 5.69 -23.23
CA GLN A 33 -10.73 6.65 -24.32
C GLN A 33 -12.05 7.41 -24.50
N VAL A 34 -13.19 6.71 -24.43
CA VAL A 34 -14.52 7.33 -24.53
C VAL A 34 -14.80 8.20 -23.31
N SER A 35 -14.35 7.82 -22.11
CA SER A 35 -14.62 8.59 -20.89
C SER A 35 -13.73 9.82 -20.74
N LEU A 36 -12.45 9.74 -21.12
CA LEU A 36 -11.46 10.82 -20.90
C LEU A 36 -11.12 11.61 -22.16
N GLY A 37 -11.43 11.11 -23.35
CA GLY A 37 -11.09 11.76 -24.63
C GLY A 37 -9.59 11.78 -24.95
N THR A 38 -8.80 10.94 -24.28
CA THR A 38 -7.35 10.79 -24.46
C THR A 38 -6.99 10.09 -25.77
N THR A 39 -5.73 10.14 -26.19
CA THR A 39 -5.33 9.52 -27.46
C THR A 39 -5.28 8.00 -27.36
N PRO A 40 -5.52 7.24 -28.46
CA PRO A 40 -5.53 5.79 -28.42
C PRO A 40 -4.20 5.19 -27.92
N THR A 41 -3.06 5.82 -28.25
CA THR A 41 -1.72 5.31 -27.95
C THR A 41 -1.39 5.42 -26.47
N GLU A 42 -1.59 6.59 -25.85
CA GLU A 42 -1.36 6.75 -24.41
C GLU A 42 -2.34 5.89 -23.59
N THR A 43 -3.62 5.87 -23.99
CA THR A 43 -4.67 5.14 -23.28
C THR A 43 -4.42 3.63 -23.33
N LEU A 44 -3.97 3.12 -24.48
CA LEU A 44 -3.65 1.71 -24.64
C LEU A 44 -2.48 1.28 -23.75
N SER A 45 -1.45 2.11 -23.66
CA SER A 45 -0.30 1.84 -22.78
C SER A 45 -0.73 1.85 -21.30
N VAL A 46 -1.51 2.85 -20.87
CA VAL A 46 -2.00 2.93 -19.49
C VAL A 46 -2.98 1.79 -19.15
N ALA A 47 -3.85 1.40 -20.07
CA ALA A 47 -4.71 0.23 -19.91
C ALA A 47 -3.91 -1.08 -19.82
N GLY A 48 -2.83 -1.20 -20.61
CA GLY A 48 -1.91 -2.33 -20.54
C GLY A 48 -1.21 -2.43 -19.17
N ASN A 49 -0.80 -1.30 -18.61
CA ASN A 49 -0.13 -1.19 -17.31
C ASN A 49 -0.95 -1.74 -16.12
N ILE A 50 -2.26 -1.98 -16.28
CA ILE A 50 -3.08 -2.69 -15.26
C ILE A 50 -2.58 -4.13 -15.06
N PHE A 51 -2.09 -4.76 -16.13
CA PHE A 51 -1.73 -6.18 -16.15
C PHE A 51 -0.24 -6.42 -16.38
N VAL A 52 0.40 -5.60 -17.21
CA VAL A 52 1.82 -5.72 -17.55
C VAL A 52 2.65 -4.62 -16.89
N GLY A 53 3.95 -4.83 -16.79
CA GLY A 53 4.85 -3.88 -16.12
C GLY A 53 5.13 -2.62 -16.92
N GLN A 54 5.73 -1.64 -16.24
CA GLN A 54 6.09 -0.33 -16.80
C GLN A 54 6.97 -0.37 -18.05
N THR A 55 7.76 -1.43 -18.25
CA THR A 55 8.61 -1.63 -19.44
C THR A 55 7.94 -2.45 -20.55
N GLU A 56 6.90 -3.20 -20.20
CA GLU A 56 6.18 -4.10 -21.11
C GLU A 56 5.00 -3.38 -21.77
N ALA A 57 4.28 -2.53 -21.04
CA ALA A 57 3.17 -1.76 -21.59
C ALA A 57 3.57 -0.89 -22.80
N PRO A 58 4.72 -0.19 -22.81
CA PRO A 58 5.13 0.58 -23.98
C PRO A 58 5.44 -0.27 -25.22
N LEU A 59 5.69 -1.58 -25.07
CA LEU A 59 5.88 -2.48 -26.23
C LEU A 59 4.61 -2.59 -27.07
N LEU A 60 3.43 -2.46 -26.45
CA LEU A 60 2.14 -2.46 -27.13
C LEU A 60 1.99 -1.30 -28.11
N ILE A 61 2.73 -0.22 -27.89
CA ILE A 61 2.69 1.00 -28.69
C ILE A 61 4.05 1.36 -29.29
N ARG A 62 5.00 0.42 -29.32
CA ARG A 62 6.37 0.62 -29.81
C ARG A 62 6.47 1.41 -31.13
N PRO A 63 5.70 1.10 -32.20
CA PRO A 63 5.82 1.83 -33.46
C PRO A 63 5.35 3.29 -33.39
N TYR A 64 4.60 3.66 -32.35
CA TYR A 64 4.04 5.00 -32.20
C TYR A 64 4.87 5.90 -31.29
N LEU A 65 5.70 5.34 -30.40
CA LEU A 65 6.48 6.09 -29.40
C LEU A 65 7.39 7.18 -30.00
N ALA A 66 7.91 6.98 -31.22
CA ALA A 66 8.74 7.98 -31.90
C ALA A 66 7.97 9.26 -32.26
N ASP A 67 6.68 9.13 -32.53
CA ASP A 67 5.82 10.19 -33.06
C ASP A 67 4.88 10.80 -32.01
N MET A 68 4.93 10.33 -30.77
CA MET A 68 4.08 10.81 -29.67
C MET A 68 4.49 12.18 -29.16
N THR A 69 3.53 12.95 -28.66
CA THR A 69 3.81 14.26 -28.04
C THR A 69 4.46 14.07 -26.67
N HIS A 70 4.98 15.16 -26.10
CA HIS A 70 5.54 15.12 -24.73
C HIS A 70 4.50 14.78 -23.65
N SER A 71 3.26 15.23 -23.80
CA SER A 71 2.18 14.92 -22.86
C SER A 71 1.78 13.45 -22.95
N GLU A 72 1.71 12.89 -24.16
CA GLU A 72 1.45 11.46 -24.36
C GLU A 72 2.55 10.58 -23.74
N ILE A 73 3.83 10.96 -23.89
CA ILE A 73 4.93 10.23 -23.22
C ILE A 73 4.85 10.37 -21.70
N HIS A 74 4.54 11.56 -21.19
CA HIS A 74 4.33 11.75 -19.76
C HIS A 74 3.22 10.83 -19.24
N ALA A 75 2.11 10.67 -19.97
CA ALA A 75 1.04 9.74 -19.62
C ALA A 75 1.48 8.27 -19.64
N VAL A 76 2.25 7.85 -20.63
CA VAL A 76 2.82 6.50 -20.69
C VAL A 76 3.71 6.21 -19.48
N MET A 77 4.61 7.14 -19.14
CA MET A 77 5.49 6.98 -17.98
C MET A 77 4.73 7.02 -16.65
N ALA A 78 3.83 7.99 -16.49
CA ALA A 78 3.02 8.14 -15.28
C ALA A 78 2.15 6.91 -15.05
N GLY A 79 1.54 6.36 -16.11
CA GLY A 79 0.80 5.10 -16.04
C GLY A 79 1.65 3.94 -15.53
N GLY A 80 2.88 3.80 -16.05
CA GLY A 80 3.79 2.75 -15.59
C GLY A 80 4.26 2.90 -14.14
N PHE A 81 4.45 4.13 -13.66
CA PHE A 81 4.78 4.37 -12.24
C PHE A 81 3.58 4.21 -11.31
N SER A 82 2.36 4.44 -11.82
CA SER A 82 1.13 4.41 -11.01
C SER A 82 0.61 3.00 -10.74
N THR A 83 1.00 2.01 -11.55
CA THR A 83 0.49 0.64 -11.46
C THR A 83 1.57 -0.34 -11.03
N ILE A 84 1.17 -1.58 -10.77
CA ILE A 84 2.06 -2.72 -10.58
C ILE A 84 1.82 -3.75 -11.69
N ALA A 85 2.84 -4.55 -11.99
CA ALA A 85 2.71 -5.66 -12.93
C ALA A 85 1.95 -6.83 -12.28
N GLY A 86 1.15 -7.56 -13.07
CA GLY A 86 0.50 -8.79 -12.62
C GLY A 86 1.51 -9.84 -12.13
N SER A 87 2.72 -9.85 -12.71
CA SER A 87 3.80 -10.76 -12.31
C SER A 87 4.30 -10.53 -10.88
N VAL A 88 4.42 -9.27 -10.43
CA VAL A 88 4.81 -8.94 -9.05
C VAL A 88 3.62 -8.93 -8.09
N MET A 89 2.40 -8.70 -8.58
CA MET A 89 1.17 -8.76 -7.79
C MET A 89 1.04 -10.10 -7.07
N GLY A 90 1.31 -11.22 -7.77
CA GLY A 90 1.31 -12.55 -7.16
C GLY A 90 2.33 -12.71 -6.02
N ALA A 91 3.47 -12.01 -6.10
CA ALA A 91 4.45 -12.01 -5.02
C ALA A 91 3.93 -11.26 -3.78
N TYR A 92 3.24 -10.14 -3.94
CA TYR A 92 2.65 -9.40 -2.81
C TYR A 92 1.49 -10.17 -2.15
N ILE A 93 0.67 -10.85 -2.96
CA ILE A 93 -0.38 -11.75 -2.44
C ILE A 93 0.26 -12.87 -1.59
N SER A 94 1.41 -13.40 -2.01
CA SER A 94 2.13 -14.42 -1.23
C SER A 94 2.68 -13.93 0.11
N PHE A 95 2.84 -12.61 0.29
CA PHE A 95 3.17 -12.00 1.58
C PHE A 95 1.97 -11.89 2.53
N GLY A 96 0.75 -12.17 2.06
CA GLY A 96 -0.48 -12.06 2.83
C GLY A 96 -1.21 -10.72 2.63
N ILE A 97 -0.85 -9.96 1.61
CA ILE A 97 -1.59 -8.76 1.20
C ILE A 97 -2.89 -9.18 0.49
N ASP A 98 -3.96 -8.44 0.74
CA ASP A 98 -5.26 -8.74 0.16
C ASP A 98 -5.25 -8.59 -1.36
N ALA A 99 -5.64 -9.66 -2.07
CA ALA A 99 -5.65 -9.70 -3.52
C ALA A 99 -6.73 -8.78 -4.10
N ALA A 100 -7.89 -8.66 -3.45
CA ALA A 100 -8.98 -7.81 -3.92
C ALA A 100 -8.55 -6.33 -3.93
N SER A 101 -7.90 -5.89 -2.87
CA SER A 101 -7.33 -4.54 -2.75
C SER A 101 -6.28 -4.25 -3.82
N LEU A 102 -5.36 -5.19 -4.10
CA LEU A 102 -4.33 -5.00 -5.14
C LEU A 102 -4.93 -4.92 -6.56
N ILE A 103 -5.90 -5.77 -6.89
CA ILE A 103 -6.57 -5.75 -8.19
C ILE A 103 -7.37 -4.44 -8.34
N ALA A 104 -8.11 -4.05 -7.31
CA ALA A 104 -8.86 -2.78 -7.31
C ALA A 104 -7.92 -1.58 -7.49
N ALA A 105 -6.81 -1.54 -6.76
CA ALA A 105 -5.80 -0.48 -6.86
C ALA A 105 -5.20 -0.38 -8.28
N SER A 106 -4.82 -1.50 -8.89
CA SER A 106 -4.30 -1.52 -10.26
C SER A 106 -5.32 -1.01 -11.29
N VAL A 107 -6.59 -1.42 -11.17
CA VAL A 107 -7.65 -0.98 -12.10
C VAL A 107 -7.97 0.52 -11.92
N MET A 108 -8.03 1.00 -10.69
CA MET A 108 -8.30 2.42 -10.38
C MET A 108 -7.13 3.35 -10.77
N ALA A 109 -5.90 2.85 -10.73
CA ALA A 109 -4.72 3.60 -11.11
C ALA A 109 -4.72 4.04 -12.59
N ALA A 110 -5.28 3.26 -13.51
CA ALA A 110 -5.29 3.61 -14.94
C ALA A 110 -6.04 4.93 -15.26
N PRO A 111 -7.34 5.10 -14.92
CA PRO A 111 -8.03 6.37 -15.15
C PRO A 111 -7.44 7.52 -14.33
N CYS A 112 -7.00 7.26 -13.10
CA CYS A 112 -6.38 8.29 -12.26
C CYS A 112 -5.03 8.77 -12.83
N ALA A 113 -4.23 7.86 -13.40
CA ALA A 113 -2.96 8.20 -14.03
C ALA A 113 -3.15 9.06 -15.28
N LEU A 114 -4.12 8.75 -16.12
CA LEU A 114 -4.45 9.58 -17.28
C LEU A 114 -4.93 10.97 -16.84
N ALA A 115 -5.86 11.04 -15.89
CA ALA A 115 -6.37 12.31 -15.38
C ALA A 115 -5.27 13.17 -14.75
N MET A 116 -4.47 12.59 -13.84
CA MET A 116 -3.39 13.30 -13.16
C MET A 116 -2.27 13.69 -14.12
N SER A 117 -1.93 12.81 -15.08
CA SER A 117 -0.95 13.13 -16.12
C SER A 117 -1.35 14.35 -16.93
N LYS A 118 -2.62 14.45 -17.36
CA LYS A 118 -3.11 15.60 -18.14
C LYS A 118 -3.27 16.87 -17.31
N LEU A 119 -3.41 16.77 -15.99
CA LEU A 119 -3.35 17.93 -15.09
C LEU A 119 -1.92 18.45 -14.91
N VAL A 120 -0.95 17.55 -14.73
CA VAL A 120 0.47 17.90 -14.49
C VAL A 120 1.19 18.30 -15.79
N TYR A 121 0.88 17.62 -16.89
CA TYR A 121 1.49 17.81 -18.20
C TYR A 121 0.39 17.81 -19.28
N PRO A 122 -0.33 18.93 -19.46
CA PRO A 122 -1.45 19.00 -20.40
C PRO A 122 -1.00 18.85 -21.86
N GLU A 123 -1.92 18.38 -22.70
CA GLU A 123 -1.72 18.26 -24.14
C GLU A 123 -1.74 19.66 -24.78
N VAL A 124 -0.61 20.08 -25.35
CA VAL A 124 -0.46 21.38 -26.03
C VAL A 124 -0.25 21.24 -27.55
N GLU A 125 0.14 20.04 -28.00
CA GLU A 125 0.40 19.73 -29.40
C GLU A 125 -0.78 18.98 -30.01
N GLU A 126 -0.99 19.11 -31.32
CA GLU A 126 -1.94 18.24 -32.01
C GLU A 126 -1.34 16.84 -32.21
N SER A 127 -1.87 15.87 -31.48
CA SER A 127 -1.47 14.46 -31.64
C SER A 127 -1.77 13.96 -33.04
N LYS A 128 -0.76 13.33 -33.67
CA LYS A 128 -0.85 12.65 -34.98
C LYS A 128 -1.78 11.42 -34.96
N PHE A 129 -2.25 11.02 -33.77
CA PHE A 129 -3.05 9.81 -33.54
C PHE A 129 -4.51 10.10 -33.20
N LYS A 130 -4.91 11.38 -33.19
CA LYS A 130 -6.31 11.79 -32.99
C LYS A 130 -7.18 11.26 -34.14
N GLY A 131 -8.20 10.46 -33.82
CA GLY A 131 -9.18 9.95 -34.79
C GLY A 131 -8.82 8.64 -35.53
N LYS A 132 -7.66 8.00 -35.24
CA LYS A 132 -7.40 6.63 -35.76
C LYS A 132 -8.19 5.60 -34.94
N GLU A 133 -9.08 4.87 -35.60
CA GLU A 133 -9.77 3.72 -35.00
C GLU A 133 -8.78 2.61 -34.66
N SER A 134 -8.70 2.26 -33.38
CA SER A 134 -8.01 1.09 -32.81
C SER A 134 -6.54 0.89 -33.25
N VAL A 135 -5.62 1.24 -32.35
CA VAL A 135 -4.23 0.78 -32.45
C VAL A 135 -4.22 -0.74 -32.45
N ARG A 136 -3.66 -1.35 -33.51
CA ARG A 136 -3.49 -2.80 -33.59
C ARG A 136 -2.30 -3.22 -32.73
N ILE A 137 -2.55 -3.99 -31.68
CA ILE A 137 -1.51 -4.65 -30.91
C ILE A 137 -0.94 -5.78 -31.79
N ALA A 138 0.38 -5.80 -31.98
CA ALA A 138 1.03 -6.92 -32.66
C ALA A 138 0.82 -8.21 -31.85
N SER A 139 0.32 -9.25 -32.49
CA SER A 139 0.31 -10.59 -31.89
C SER A 139 1.73 -11.12 -31.82
N GLY A 140 2.06 -11.87 -30.77
CA GLY A 140 3.36 -12.51 -30.63
C GLY A 140 3.68 -13.43 -31.82
N GLU A 141 4.97 -13.57 -32.14
CA GLU A 141 5.47 -14.41 -33.24
C GLU A 141 5.49 -15.91 -32.91
N GLU A 142 5.02 -16.27 -31.72
CA GLU A 142 5.02 -17.63 -31.18
C GLU A 142 4.21 -18.59 -32.04
N ARG A 143 4.67 -19.84 -32.21
CA ARG A 143 3.96 -20.82 -33.04
C ARG A 143 2.95 -21.64 -32.25
N ASN A 144 3.18 -21.84 -30.96
CA ASN A 144 2.32 -22.66 -30.11
C ASN A 144 2.32 -22.18 -28.65
N ILE A 145 1.35 -22.65 -27.87
CA ILE A 145 1.17 -22.30 -26.45
C ILE A 145 2.42 -22.64 -25.61
N LEU A 146 3.10 -23.75 -25.93
CA LEU A 146 4.28 -24.19 -25.18
C LEU A 146 5.48 -23.29 -25.45
N GLU A 147 5.63 -22.79 -26.67
CA GLU A 147 6.64 -21.81 -27.07
C GLU A 147 6.38 -20.48 -26.36
N ALA A 148 5.14 -19.99 -26.39
CA ALA A 148 4.73 -18.80 -25.65
C ALA A 148 5.01 -18.93 -24.14
N ALA A 149 4.67 -20.07 -23.54
CA ALA A 149 4.94 -20.37 -22.14
C ALA A 149 6.45 -20.35 -21.83
N SER A 150 7.26 -20.98 -22.69
CA SER A 150 8.71 -21.07 -22.53
C SER A 150 9.38 -19.71 -22.69
N ASN A 151 8.95 -18.90 -23.66
CA ASN A 151 9.47 -17.56 -23.88
C ASN A 151 9.06 -16.60 -22.77
N GLY A 152 7.85 -16.72 -22.23
CA GLY A 152 7.44 -16.00 -21.01
C GLY A 152 8.31 -16.34 -19.81
N ALA A 153 8.53 -17.64 -19.56
CA ALA A 153 9.42 -18.08 -18.48
C ALA A 153 10.87 -17.56 -18.67
N ALA A 154 11.41 -17.63 -19.89
CA ALA A 154 12.75 -17.13 -20.19
C ALA A 154 12.87 -15.61 -20.01
N ALA A 155 11.88 -14.83 -20.47
CA ALA A 155 11.84 -13.38 -20.29
C ALA A 155 11.80 -12.98 -18.80
N SER A 156 11.13 -13.79 -17.97
CA SER A 156 11.05 -13.55 -16.53
C SER A 156 12.39 -13.67 -15.80
N VAL A 157 13.38 -14.39 -16.35
CA VAL A 157 14.69 -14.57 -15.72
C VAL A 157 15.39 -13.23 -15.53
N GLY A 158 15.42 -12.39 -16.57
CA GLY A 158 15.99 -11.05 -16.51
C GLY A 158 15.25 -10.15 -15.52
N LEU A 159 13.92 -10.22 -15.50
CA LEU A 159 13.08 -9.48 -14.56
C LEU A 159 13.38 -9.86 -13.11
N VAL A 160 13.39 -11.17 -12.80
CA VAL A 160 13.67 -11.70 -11.46
C VAL A 160 15.10 -11.37 -11.02
N ALA A 161 16.08 -11.49 -11.92
CA ALA A 161 17.47 -11.14 -11.63
C ALA A 161 17.61 -9.64 -11.31
N ASN A 162 16.97 -8.77 -12.09
CA ASN A 162 16.98 -7.33 -11.84
C ASN A 162 16.31 -6.97 -10.52
N ILE A 163 15.16 -7.57 -10.19
CA ILE A 163 14.48 -7.37 -8.90
C ILE A 163 15.39 -7.81 -7.75
N ALA A 164 15.97 -9.00 -7.82
CA ALA A 164 16.85 -9.52 -6.77
C ALA A 164 18.11 -8.65 -6.58
N ALA A 165 18.77 -8.26 -7.68
CA ALA A 165 19.94 -7.39 -7.65
C ALA A 165 19.62 -6.02 -7.05
N ASN A 166 18.52 -5.39 -7.49
CA ASN A 166 18.07 -4.11 -6.94
C ASN A 166 17.74 -4.23 -5.46
N LEU A 167 17.03 -5.27 -5.02
CA LEU A 167 16.72 -5.48 -3.60
C LEU A 167 17.98 -5.59 -2.75
N ILE A 168 18.96 -6.38 -3.19
CA ILE A 168 20.23 -6.53 -2.46
C ILE A 168 20.95 -5.18 -2.39
N ALA A 169 21.07 -4.46 -3.51
CA ALA A 169 21.76 -3.18 -3.56
C ALA A 169 21.08 -2.12 -2.68
N PHE A 170 19.76 -1.96 -2.77
CA PHE A 170 19.03 -0.95 -2.03
C PHE A 170 18.94 -1.26 -0.53
N LEU A 171 18.81 -2.53 -0.13
CA LEU A 171 18.87 -2.89 1.29
C LEU A 171 20.27 -2.64 1.87
N ALA A 172 21.34 -2.96 1.14
CA ALA A 172 22.70 -2.65 1.58
C ALA A 172 22.93 -1.14 1.72
N VAL A 173 22.44 -0.34 0.77
CA VAL A 173 22.50 1.13 0.83
C VAL A 173 21.65 1.68 1.99
N LEU A 174 20.46 1.13 2.24
CA LEU A 174 19.63 1.53 3.38
C LEU A 174 20.33 1.26 4.70
N GLU A 175 20.88 0.06 4.90
CA GLU A 175 21.62 -0.29 6.12
C GLU A 175 22.85 0.58 6.30
N PHE A 176 23.55 0.91 5.21
CA PHE A 176 24.66 1.86 5.23
C PHE A 176 24.21 3.27 5.66
N ILE A 177 23.10 3.77 5.09
CA ILE A 177 22.53 5.08 5.46
C ILE A 177 22.07 5.06 6.92
N ASN A 178 21.43 3.98 7.38
CA ASN A 178 21.00 3.82 8.76
C ASN A 178 22.17 3.79 9.73
N ALA A 179 23.25 3.07 9.42
CA ALA A 179 24.46 3.07 10.24
C ALA A 179 25.10 4.47 10.30
N ALA A 180 25.15 5.18 9.17
CA ALA A 180 25.66 6.54 9.12
C ALA A 180 24.77 7.52 9.91
N LEU A 181 23.45 7.45 9.75
CA LEU A 181 22.49 8.27 10.49
C LEU A 181 22.51 7.97 11.98
N HIS A 182 22.68 6.71 12.37
CA HIS A 182 22.82 6.34 13.77
C HIS A 182 24.06 6.99 14.37
N TRP A 183 25.20 6.91 13.67
CA TRP A 183 26.44 7.56 14.09
C TRP A 183 26.28 9.09 14.20
N PHE A 184 25.67 9.74 13.22
CA PHE A 184 25.37 11.18 13.29
C PHE A 184 24.37 11.53 14.41
N GLY A 185 23.37 10.68 14.64
CA GLY A 185 22.37 10.86 15.68
C GLY A 185 22.98 10.81 17.08
N GLU A 186 23.88 9.86 17.32
CA GLU A 186 24.63 9.76 18.58
C GLU A 186 25.46 11.02 18.87
N MET A 187 26.02 11.66 17.83
CA MET A 187 26.76 12.92 17.99
C MET A 187 25.89 14.08 18.49
N VAL A 188 24.59 14.06 18.22
CA VAL A 188 23.62 15.10 18.65
C VAL A 188 22.67 14.60 19.75
N GLU A 189 23.05 13.52 20.44
CA GLU A 189 22.27 12.87 21.51
C GLU A 189 20.88 12.34 21.10
N ILE A 190 20.63 12.18 19.80
CA ILE A 190 19.42 11.55 19.26
C ILE A 190 19.69 10.06 19.10
N LYS A 191 19.14 9.26 20.02
CA LYS A 191 19.29 7.80 19.99
C LYS A 191 18.44 7.18 18.88
N ASN A 192 18.99 6.19 18.18
CA ASN A 192 18.32 5.38 17.16
C ASN A 192 17.78 6.19 15.96
N LEU A 193 18.53 7.18 15.47
CA LEU A 193 18.19 7.88 14.24
C LEU A 193 18.31 6.94 13.05
N SER A 194 17.20 6.71 12.34
CA SER A 194 17.15 5.88 11.12
C SER A 194 16.49 6.64 9.98
N PHE A 195 16.76 6.20 8.76
CA PHE A 195 16.13 6.73 7.55
C PHE A 195 14.61 6.57 7.60
N GLN A 196 14.15 5.44 8.13
CA GLN A 196 12.74 5.16 8.36
C GLN A 196 12.10 6.18 9.31
N MET A 197 12.78 6.51 10.41
CA MET A 197 12.30 7.50 11.36
C MET A 197 12.19 8.88 10.69
N ILE A 198 13.21 9.30 9.93
CA ILE A 198 13.17 10.57 9.18
C ILE A 198 11.98 10.59 8.20
N CYS A 199 11.79 9.52 7.43
CA CYS A 199 10.66 9.40 6.51
C CYS A 199 9.32 9.46 7.25
N SER A 200 9.21 8.81 8.40
CA SER A 200 8.02 8.83 9.25
C SER A 200 7.63 10.26 9.61
N TYR A 201 8.56 11.07 10.10
CA TYR A 201 8.29 12.47 10.44
C TYR A 201 7.96 13.35 9.24
N VAL A 202 8.72 13.21 8.15
CA VAL A 202 8.57 14.06 6.95
C VAL A 202 7.25 13.77 6.24
N LEU A 203 6.86 12.49 6.16
CA LEU A 203 5.67 12.05 5.42
C LEU A 203 4.43 11.88 6.30
N MET A 204 4.52 12.07 7.63
CA MET A 204 3.38 12.00 8.54
C MET A 204 2.19 12.89 8.09
N PRO A 205 2.39 14.17 7.67
CA PRO A 205 1.27 14.98 7.19
C PRO A 205 0.61 14.38 5.95
N VAL A 206 1.39 13.76 5.06
CA VAL A 206 0.88 13.12 3.85
C VAL A 206 0.06 11.87 4.20
N ALA A 207 0.57 11.03 5.11
CA ALA A 207 -0.15 9.86 5.61
C ALA A 207 -1.49 10.24 6.26
N PHE A 208 -1.50 11.32 7.06
CA PHE A 208 -2.72 11.83 7.67
C PHE A 208 -3.71 12.36 6.62
N LEU A 209 -3.24 13.11 5.60
CA LEU A 209 -4.07 13.60 4.50
C LEU A 209 -4.68 12.47 3.64
N MET A 210 -4.02 11.31 3.59
CA MET A 210 -4.55 10.11 2.93
C MET A 210 -5.69 9.44 3.71
N GLY A 211 -5.98 9.92 4.93
CA GLY A 211 -7.06 9.44 5.77
C GLY A 211 -6.63 8.39 6.80
N ALA A 212 -5.31 8.17 6.99
CA ALA A 212 -4.81 7.38 8.10
C ALA A 212 -5.07 8.12 9.42
N ASP A 213 -5.41 7.39 10.48
CA ASP A 213 -5.60 8.00 11.79
C ASP A 213 -4.27 8.55 12.30
N TRP A 214 -4.32 9.64 13.08
CA TRP A 214 -3.12 10.32 13.59
C TRP A 214 -2.14 9.36 14.28
N ALA A 215 -2.71 8.37 14.96
CA ALA A 215 -1.97 7.39 15.75
C ALA A 215 -1.22 6.38 14.87
N ASP A 216 -1.76 6.01 13.70
CA ASP A 216 -1.13 5.10 12.73
C ASP A 216 -0.29 5.84 11.68
N SER A 217 -0.49 7.16 11.54
CA SER A 217 0.16 8.00 10.52
C SER A 217 1.69 7.90 10.50
N PRO A 218 2.41 7.81 11.63
CA PRO A 218 3.86 7.62 11.60
C PRO A 218 4.30 6.32 10.91
N LEU A 219 3.58 5.21 11.14
CA LEU A 219 3.91 3.91 10.54
C LEU A 219 3.55 3.86 9.05
N VAL A 220 2.42 4.46 8.67
CA VAL A 220 2.04 4.60 7.26
C VAL A 220 3.06 5.47 6.51
N ALA A 221 3.53 6.56 7.14
CA ALA A 221 4.54 7.46 6.58
C ALA A 221 5.91 6.78 6.40
N GLU A 222 6.31 5.91 7.34
CA GLU A 222 7.51 5.09 7.20
C GLU A 222 7.44 4.20 5.95
N LEU A 223 6.34 3.45 5.79
CA LEU A 223 6.14 2.56 4.63
C LEU A 223 6.10 3.34 3.32
N LEU A 224 5.48 4.51 3.31
CA LEU A 224 5.45 5.41 2.15
C LEU A 224 6.87 5.89 1.77
N GLY A 225 7.70 6.24 2.76
CA GLY A 225 9.09 6.62 2.51
C GLY A 225 9.91 5.48 1.93
N ILE A 226 9.77 4.28 2.51
CA ILE A 226 10.43 3.07 2.00
C ILE A 226 10.03 2.78 0.56
N LYS A 227 8.75 2.95 0.23
CA LYS A 227 8.27 2.84 -1.15
C LYS A 227 8.99 3.82 -2.09
N ILE A 228 8.94 5.11 -1.77
CA ILE A 228 9.41 6.19 -2.65
C ILE A 228 10.92 6.09 -2.90
N PHE A 229 11.71 5.82 -1.85
CA PHE A 229 13.17 5.85 -1.94
C PHE A 229 13.79 4.50 -2.29
N LEU A 230 13.20 3.39 -1.86
CA LEU A 230 13.72 2.05 -2.14
C LEU A 230 12.87 1.38 -3.21
N ASN A 231 11.75 0.78 -2.80
CA ASN A 231 10.78 0.13 -3.67
C ASN A 231 9.56 -0.33 -2.85
N GLU A 232 8.48 -0.60 -3.57
CA GLU A 232 7.23 -1.13 -3.04
C GLU A 232 7.37 -2.56 -2.49
N PHE A 233 8.32 -3.37 -3.00
CA PHE A 233 8.49 -4.76 -2.56
C PHE A 233 8.96 -4.87 -1.10
N VAL A 234 9.94 -4.05 -0.69
CA VAL A 234 10.41 -3.95 0.70
C VAL A 234 9.30 -3.38 1.59
N ALA A 235 8.57 -2.37 1.12
CA ALA A 235 7.46 -1.80 1.86
C ALA A 235 6.33 -2.83 2.12
N TYR A 236 5.97 -3.64 1.12
CA TYR A 236 4.97 -4.70 1.30
C TYR A 236 5.43 -5.81 2.24
N GLN A 237 6.71 -6.15 2.25
CA GLN A 237 7.25 -7.13 3.20
C GLN A 237 7.12 -6.65 4.65
N GLN A 238 7.35 -5.36 4.89
CA GLN A 238 7.16 -4.76 6.21
C GLN A 238 5.68 -4.64 6.58
N LEU A 239 4.82 -4.21 5.64
CA LEU A 239 3.37 -4.17 5.85
C LEU A 239 2.81 -5.55 6.22
N ALA A 240 3.28 -6.62 5.55
CA ALA A 240 2.91 -7.99 5.87
C ALA A 240 3.32 -8.39 7.30
N THR A 241 4.46 -7.89 7.78
CA THR A 241 4.90 -8.09 9.17
C THR A 241 3.95 -7.40 10.14
N TYR A 242 3.56 -6.15 9.88
CA TYR A 242 2.59 -5.42 10.72
C TYR A 242 1.22 -6.08 10.73
N LYS A 243 0.77 -6.59 9.58
CA LYS A 243 -0.45 -7.38 9.47
C LYS A 243 -0.38 -8.66 10.31
N LYS A 244 0.73 -9.41 10.22
CA LYS A 244 0.93 -10.62 11.01
C LYS A 244 0.90 -10.34 12.51
N ASN A 245 1.53 -9.25 12.95
CA ASN A 245 1.52 -8.82 14.35
C ASN A 245 0.10 -8.50 14.84
N ARG A 246 -0.71 -7.81 14.01
CA ARG A 246 -2.14 -7.60 14.29
C ARG A 246 -2.89 -8.93 14.41
N LEU A 247 -2.67 -9.85 13.47
CA LEU A 247 -3.38 -11.13 13.41
C LEU A 247 -3.02 -12.07 14.57
N SER A 248 -1.78 -12.00 15.08
CA SER A 248 -1.34 -12.79 16.23
C SER A 248 -2.03 -12.44 17.55
N GLY A 249 -2.84 -11.37 17.61
CA GLY A 249 -3.71 -11.09 18.76
C GLY A 249 -2.95 -11.01 20.08
N LEU A 250 -1.71 -10.51 20.06
CA LEU A 250 -0.92 -10.23 21.26
C LEU A 250 -1.72 -9.26 22.17
N GLU A 251 -1.29 -9.03 23.41
CA GLU A 251 -1.95 -8.06 24.30
C GLU A 251 -1.68 -6.59 23.93
N GLU A 252 -2.75 -5.79 23.75
CA GLU A 252 -2.65 -4.35 23.48
C GLU A 252 -1.84 -3.60 24.56
N TRP A 253 -1.76 -4.14 25.78
CA TRP A 253 -1.08 -3.55 26.93
C TRP A 253 -0.27 -4.59 27.72
N SER A 254 1.00 -4.29 28.00
CA SER A 254 1.83 -5.04 28.95
C SER A 254 2.48 -4.07 29.93
N GLU A 255 2.36 -4.32 31.24
CA GLU A 255 2.94 -3.48 32.31
C GLU A 255 2.62 -1.97 32.19
N GLY A 256 1.38 -1.62 31.82
CA GLY A 256 0.94 -0.22 31.70
C GLY A 256 1.45 0.51 30.45
N ARG A 257 1.99 -0.21 29.46
CA ARG A 257 2.38 0.35 28.15
C ARG A 257 1.65 -0.34 27.01
N LYS A 258 1.19 0.44 26.03
CA LYS A 258 0.57 -0.09 24.81
C LYS A 258 1.63 -0.78 23.94
N GLN A 259 1.40 -2.04 23.55
CA GLN A 259 2.29 -2.80 22.66
C GLN A 259 2.09 -2.42 21.17
N TRP A 260 0.89 -1.95 20.80
CA TRP A 260 0.58 -1.23 19.54
C TRP A 260 -0.60 -0.28 19.76
N ILE A 261 -0.89 0.54 18.76
CA ILE A 261 -1.78 1.68 18.90
C ILE A 261 -3.26 1.25 18.76
N SER A 262 -3.92 1.21 19.93
CA SER A 262 -5.36 1.11 20.23
C SER A 262 -6.30 2.26 19.80
N VAL A 263 -7.41 2.00 19.08
CA VAL A 263 -8.56 2.85 18.59
C VAL A 263 -9.28 3.72 19.65
N ARG A 264 -8.73 3.96 20.84
CA ARG A 264 -9.42 4.74 21.88
C ARG A 264 -8.47 5.60 22.69
N ALA A 265 -7.74 6.50 22.02
CA ALA A 265 -6.97 7.56 22.67
C ALA A 265 -7.55 8.96 22.42
N THR A 266 -8.85 9.06 22.11
CA THR A 266 -9.53 10.37 21.94
C THR A 266 -10.81 10.54 22.76
N THR A 267 -11.14 9.64 23.70
CA THR A 267 -12.35 9.80 24.54
C THR A 267 -12.18 9.59 26.05
N THR A 268 -10.96 9.56 26.58
CA THR A 268 -10.72 9.64 28.04
C THR A 268 -9.89 10.87 28.43
N LEU A 269 -10.23 12.02 27.83
CA LEU A 269 -10.08 13.34 28.47
C LEU A 269 -11.46 13.96 28.72
N ALA A 270 -12.46 13.12 28.97
CA ALA A 270 -13.79 13.52 29.40
C ALA A 270 -14.09 12.90 30.77
N GLU A 271 -13.31 13.29 31.78
CA GLU A 271 -13.80 13.46 33.14
C GLU A 271 -12.78 14.28 33.94
N GLY A 272 -13.12 15.56 34.15
CA GLY A 272 -12.59 16.32 35.28
C GLY A 272 -11.40 17.25 35.02
N GLU A 273 -11.48 18.20 34.10
CA GLU A 273 -11.02 19.58 34.38
C GLU A 273 -11.49 20.55 33.27
N ARG A 274 -12.39 21.48 33.65
CA ARG A 274 -12.71 22.65 32.82
C ARG A 274 -11.52 23.59 32.86
N ILE A 275 -10.79 23.75 31.76
CA ILE A 275 -10.01 24.96 31.53
C ILE A 275 -10.35 25.47 30.13
N GLY A 276 -10.94 26.66 30.10
CA GLY A 276 -11.53 27.27 28.93
C GLY A 276 -10.54 27.55 27.80
N MET A 277 -11.09 27.59 26.58
CA MET A 277 -10.43 28.14 25.41
C MET A 277 -9.94 29.57 25.71
N GLY A 278 -8.64 29.72 25.83
CA GLY A 278 -7.94 30.99 25.95
C GLY A 278 -6.68 30.96 25.11
N VAL A 279 -6.62 31.84 24.12
CA VAL A 279 -5.43 32.13 23.32
C VAL A 279 -4.34 32.67 24.25
N ALA A 280 -3.33 31.88 24.61
CA ALA A 280 -2.14 32.40 25.30
C ALA A 280 -0.91 31.49 25.19
N SER A 281 0.15 32.10 24.63
CA SER A 281 1.55 31.98 25.04
C SER A 281 2.36 30.73 24.67
N ILE A 282 3.11 30.94 23.59
CA ILE A 282 4.44 30.39 23.31
C ILE A 282 5.35 30.67 24.52
N SER A 283 5.67 29.67 25.34
CA SER A 283 6.99 29.54 25.98
C SER A 283 7.16 28.21 26.73
N ALA A 284 8.30 27.58 26.44
CA ALA A 284 9.08 26.71 27.33
C ALA A 284 8.33 25.58 28.08
N GLY A 285 7.95 24.53 27.35
CA GLY A 285 7.49 23.27 27.93
C GLY A 285 7.53 22.07 26.98
N TRP A 286 8.24 22.19 25.84
CA TRP A 286 8.07 21.31 24.68
C TRP A 286 9.07 20.14 24.58
N VAL A 287 10.01 19.98 25.51
CA VAL A 287 11.13 19.02 25.34
C VAL A 287 10.89 17.67 26.07
N GLY A 288 9.92 17.57 26.97
CA GLY A 288 9.80 16.41 27.87
C GLY A 288 8.83 15.28 27.46
N SER A 289 7.82 15.54 26.62
CA SER A 289 6.73 14.58 26.33
C SER A 289 6.61 14.11 24.87
N TYR A 290 7.40 14.64 23.95
CA TYR A 290 7.36 14.22 22.54
C TYR A 290 8.09 12.89 22.27
N ASN A 291 9.01 12.49 23.14
CA ASN A 291 9.82 11.27 22.95
C ASN A 291 9.08 9.95 23.18
N THR A 292 7.85 9.97 23.70
CA THR A 292 7.11 8.74 24.01
C THR A 292 6.10 8.36 22.92
N VAL A 293 5.70 9.32 22.08
CA VAL A 293 4.68 9.10 21.01
C VAL A 293 5.31 8.83 19.65
N LEU A 294 6.57 9.24 19.44
CA LEU A 294 7.18 9.32 18.11
C LEU A 294 8.47 8.50 17.92
N GLY A 295 8.85 7.68 18.91
CA GLY A 295 9.83 6.62 18.68
C GLY A 295 9.12 5.47 17.96
N GLY A 296 9.45 5.20 16.69
CA GLY A 296 8.80 4.16 15.88
C GLY A 296 8.57 2.88 16.68
N CYS A 297 7.31 2.51 16.94
CA CYS A 297 6.80 1.44 17.81
C CYS A 297 7.45 1.20 19.18
N CYS A 298 8.50 1.94 19.54
CA CYS A 298 9.38 1.73 20.67
C CYS A 298 9.88 3.12 21.09
N GLY A 299 9.14 3.77 22.00
CA GLY A 299 9.73 4.81 22.83
C GLY A 299 10.90 4.21 23.62
N ALA A 300 12.08 4.81 23.48
CA ALA A 300 13.31 4.35 24.11
C ALA A 300 13.16 4.25 25.64
N LYS A 301 12.91 3.03 26.16
CA LYS A 301 13.33 2.50 27.48
C LYS A 301 12.69 1.10 27.68
N VAL A 302 13.53 0.09 27.93
CA VAL A 302 13.24 -1.30 28.40
C VAL A 302 13.22 -2.39 27.31
N ASN A 303 13.89 -3.51 27.64
CA ASN A 303 14.19 -4.74 26.88
C ASN A 303 12.97 -5.61 26.48
N THR A 304 11.83 -5.02 26.12
CA THR A 304 10.67 -5.76 25.57
C THR A 304 10.45 -5.39 24.10
N PRO A 305 10.37 -6.36 23.17
CA PRO A 305 10.11 -6.05 21.76
C PRO A 305 8.64 -5.60 21.63
N CYS A 306 8.40 -4.29 21.55
CA CYS A 306 7.08 -3.79 21.16
C CYS A 306 6.90 -4.05 19.66
N LEU A 307 5.83 -4.77 19.31
CA LEU A 307 5.55 -5.18 17.94
C LEU A 307 4.60 -4.17 17.29
N CYS A 308 5.06 -3.50 16.24
CA CYS A 308 4.22 -2.62 15.42
C CYS A 308 3.03 -3.38 14.82
N ALA A 309 1.83 -2.85 14.98
CA ALA A 309 0.64 -3.29 14.26
C ALA A 309 -0.15 -2.06 13.78
N LEU A 310 -0.72 -2.15 12.58
CA LEU A 310 -1.59 -1.12 11.97
C LEU A 310 -3.06 -1.51 12.13
N GLN A 311 -3.98 -0.55 12.23
CA GLN A 311 -5.40 -0.86 12.13
C GLN A 311 -5.75 -1.39 10.73
N GLU A 312 -6.80 -2.22 10.62
CA GLU A 312 -7.25 -2.79 9.33
C GLU A 312 -7.56 -1.71 8.28
N ARG A 313 -8.15 -0.59 8.70
CA ARG A 313 -8.37 0.58 7.84
C ARG A 313 -7.04 1.18 7.33
N ALA A 314 -6.07 1.38 8.22
CA ALA A 314 -4.75 1.90 7.87
C ALA A 314 -3.97 0.92 6.99
N GLU A 315 -4.11 -0.39 7.21
CA GLU A 315 -3.56 -1.45 6.35
C GLU A 315 -4.13 -1.36 4.93
N SER A 316 -5.45 -1.16 4.78
CA SER A 316 -6.10 -0.98 3.48
C SER A 316 -5.59 0.29 2.79
N ILE A 317 -5.60 1.43 3.48
CA ILE A 317 -5.08 2.72 2.97
C ILE A 317 -3.63 2.54 2.49
N THR A 318 -2.78 1.90 3.31
CA THR A 318 -1.38 1.65 2.99
C THR A 318 -1.23 0.71 1.80
N THR A 319 -2.05 -0.34 1.68
CA THR A 319 -2.02 -1.26 0.54
C THR A 319 -2.23 -0.50 -0.77
N PHE A 320 -3.23 0.39 -0.84
CA PHE A 320 -3.44 1.22 -2.03
C PHE A 320 -2.31 2.24 -2.23
N ALA A 321 -1.77 2.81 -1.16
CA ALA A 321 -0.65 3.75 -1.23
C ALA A 321 0.63 3.11 -1.77
N LEU A 322 0.88 1.84 -1.45
CA LEU A 322 2.04 1.08 -1.89
C LEU A 322 1.88 0.50 -3.31
N CYS A 323 0.64 0.41 -3.81
CA CYS A 323 0.35 -0.13 -5.13
C CYS A 323 0.76 0.84 -6.26
N GLY A 324 2.03 0.79 -6.64
CA GLY A 324 2.58 1.45 -7.82
C GLY A 324 4.10 1.37 -7.85
N PHE A 325 4.70 1.29 -9.04
CA PHE A 325 6.15 1.29 -9.23
C PHE A 325 6.85 2.64 -8.98
N ALA A 326 6.13 3.66 -8.54
CA ALA A 326 6.66 5.00 -8.32
C ALA A 326 7.71 5.03 -7.18
N ASN A 327 8.97 4.79 -7.55
CA ASN A 327 10.14 4.88 -6.69
C ASN A 327 11.37 5.39 -7.46
N LEU A 328 12.43 5.83 -6.77
CA LEU A 328 13.62 6.37 -7.44
C LEU A 328 14.33 5.35 -8.36
N SER A 329 14.32 4.07 -8.00
CA SER A 329 14.95 3.01 -8.80
C SER A 329 14.24 2.78 -10.14
N SER A 330 12.92 2.96 -10.15
CA SER A 330 12.06 2.75 -11.32
C SER A 330 12.35 3.75 -12.44
N ILE A 331 12.90 4.94 -12.14
CA ILE A 331 13.35 5.90 -13.16
C ILE A 331 14.35 5.23 -14.10
N GLY A 332 15.34 4.52 -13.56
CA GLY A 332 16.35 3.83 -14.35
C GLY A 332 15.76 2.72 -15.22
N ILE A 333 14.80 1.96 -14.68
CA ILE A 333 14.10 0.88 -15.37
C ILE A 333 13.25 1.44 -16.53
N MET A 334 12.46 2.48 -16.25
CA MET A 334 11.61 3.16 -17.23
C MET A 334 12.44 3.78 -18.36
N LEU A 335 13.49 4.52 -18.02
CA LEU A 335 14.39 5.11 -19.02
C LEU A 335 15.12 4.02 -19.81
N GLY A 336 15.64 2.98 -19.17
CA GLY A 336 16.29 1.86 -19.86
C GLY A 336 15.36 1.19 -20.86
N GLY A 337 14.11 0.92 -20.48
CA GLY A 337 13.09 0.35 -21.35
C GLY A 337 12.75 1.27 -22.53
N LEU A 338 12.31 2.50 -22.26
CA LEU A 338 11.86 3.42 -23.30
C LEU A 338 12.99 3.89 -24.23
N THR A 339 14.19 4.14 -23.70
CA THR A 339 15.34 4.56 -24.53
C THR A 339 15.84 3.44 -25.45
N SER A 340 15.68 2.17 -25.05
CA SER A 340 15.98 1.03 -25.93
C SER A 340 15.02 0.94 -27.12
N MET A 341 13.78 1.42 -26.97
CA MET A 341 12.77 1.45 -28.02
C MET A 341 12.91 2.68 -28.92
N VAL A 342 13.25 3.84 -28.34
CA VAL A 342 13.33 5.13 -29.04
C VAL A 342 14.60 5.89 -28.63
N PRO A 343 15.79 5.46 -29.12
CA PRO A 343 17.07 6.00 -28.64
C PRO A 343 17.29 7.47 -28.98
N HIS A 344 16.71 7.95 -30.09
CA HIS A 344 16.82 9.34 -30.52
C HIS A 344 16.11 10.34 -29.60
N ARG A 345 15.15 9.89 -28.76
CA ARG A 345 14.40 10.75 -27.83
C ARG A 345 14.91 10.69 -26.38
N LYS A 346 16.07 10.09 -26.13
CA LYS A 346 16.61 9.88 -24.76
C LYS A 346 16.62 11.14 -23.89
N SER A 347 17.00 12.30 -24.45
CA SER A 347 17.03 13.56 -23.71
C SER A 347 15.64 14.02 -23.26
N GLU A 348 14.63 13.80 -24.11
CA GLU A 348 13.24 14.18 -23.81
C GLU A 348 12.65 13.24 -22.75
N LEU A 349 12.94 11.94 -22.86
CA LEU A 349 12.53 10.95 -21.87
C LEU A 349 13.10 11.30 -20.48
N ALA A 350 14.38 11.67 -20.43
CA ALA A 350 15.06 12.04 -19.19
C ALA A 350 14.53 13.34 -18.55
N SER A 351 14.04 14.31 -19.33
CA SER A 351 13.50 15.56 -18.78
C SER A 351 12.08 15.39 -18.22
N ILE A 352 11.31 14.43 -18.74
CA ILE A 352 9.91 14.18 -18.37
C ILE A 352 9.79 13.22 -17.18
N VAL A 353 10.71 12.24 -17.06
CA VAL A 353 10.57 11.10 -16.15
C VAL A 353 10.37 11.50 -14.67
N LEU A 354 11.03 12.56 -14.20
CA LEU A 354 10.89 12.99 -12.80
C LEU A 354 9.48 13.53 -12.51
N ARG A 355 8.89 14.27 -13.47
CA ARG A 355 7.50 14.75 -13.37
C ARG A 355 6.52 13.58 -13.44
N ALA A 356 6.79 12.62 -14.31
CA ALA A 356 5.98 11.41 -14.40
C ALA A 356 6.04 10.56 -13.12
N LEU A 357 7.21 10.47 -12.47
CA LEU A 357 7.36 9.79 -11.18
C LEU A 357 6.50 10.45 -10.10
N LEU A 358 6.61 11.78 -9.94
CA LEU A 358 5.81 12.53 -8.97
C LEU A 358 4.31 12.37 -9.25
N THR A 359 3.92 12.38 -10.52
CA THR A 359 2.54 12.09 -10.95
C THR A 359 2.11 10.70 -10.48
N GLY A 360 2.93 9.67 -10.65
CA GLY A 360 2.64 8.31 -10.19
C GLY A 360 2.53 8.16 -8.67
N ILE A 361 3.37 8.88 -7.92
CA ILE A 361 3.26 8.98 -6.45
C ILE A 361 1.90 9.58 -6.07
N CYS A 362 1.52 10.70 -6.68
CA CYS A 362 0.23 11.35 -6.42
C CYS A 362 -0.96 10.45 -6.77
N VAL A 363 -0.89 9.69 -7.86
CA VAL A 363 -1.95 8.73 -8.23
C VAL A 363 -2.13 7.64 -7.17
N SER A 364 -1.02 7.08 -6.66
CA SER A 364 -1.06 6.09 -5.59
C SER A 364 -1.69 6.67 -4.31
N MET A 365 -1.37 7.92 -3.97
CA MET A 365 -1.93 8.63 -2.82
C MET A 365 -3.44 8.90 -3.00
N LEU A 366 -3.88 9.34 -4.18
CA LEU A 366 -5.30 9.56 -4.45
C LEU A 366 -6.11 8.27 -4.38
N ASN A 367 -5.60 7.18 -4.95
CA ASN A 367 -6.22 5.86 -4.83
C ASN A 367 -6.32 5.42 -3.37
N SER A 368 -5.30 5.72 -2.55
CA SER A 368 -5.31 5.47 -1.12
C SER A 368 -6.38 6.28 -0.37
N CYS A 369 -6.56 7.56 -0.70
CA CYS A 369 -7.65 8.38 -0.17
C CYS A 369 -9.02 7.78 -0.49
N LEU A 370 -9.22 7.34 -1.74
CA LEU A 370 -10.47 6.71 -2.17
C LEU A 370 -10.71 5.40 -1.42
N ALA A 371 -9.69 4.58 -1.22
CA ALA A 371 -9.79 3.37 -0.42
C ALA A 371 -10.14 3.67 1.04
N GLY A 372 -9.54 4.71 1.65
CA GLY A 372 -9.83 5.14 3.01
C GLY A 372 -11.24 5.71 3.20
N LEU A 373 -11.82 6.31 2.15
CA LEU A 373 -13.18 6.85 2.11
C LEU A 373 -14.23 5.74 1.90
N LEU A 374 -13.94 4.78 1.01
CA LEU A 374 -14.82 3.65 0.67
C LEU A 374 -14.60 2.44 1.59
N TYR A 375 -13.73 2.57 2.59
CA TYR A 375 -13.44 1.50 3.52
C TYR A 375 -14.70 1.15 4.32
N VAL A 376 -15.18 -0.07 4.12
CA VAL A 376 -16.22 -0.68 4.94
C VAL A 376 -15.51 -1.65 5.88
N PRO A 377 -15.66 -1.50 7.22
CA PRO A 377 -15.13 -2.47 8.16
C PRO A 377 -15.66 -3.86 7.79
N THR A 378 -14.77 -4.84 7.71
CA THR A 378 -15.16 -6.22 7.53
C THR A 378 -16.00 -6.61 8.75
N GLU A 379 -17.33 -6.66 8.59
CA GLU A 379 -18.24 -7.22 9.59
C GLU A 379 -17.75 -8.65 9.84
N MET A 380 -17.06 -8.88 10.96
CA MET A 380 -16.73 -10.24 11.36
C MET A 380 -18.05 -10.99 11.48
N GLY A 381 -18.19 -12.07 10.71
CA GLY A 381 -19.37 -12.91 10.72
C GLY A 381 -19.76 -13.30 12.15
N ASN A 382 -21.04 -13.64 12.34
CA ASN A 382 -21.70 -13.89 13.62
C ASN A 382 -20.75 -14.25 14.79
N CYS A 383 -20.25 -13.23 15.50
CA CYS A 383 -19.25 -13.39 16.56
C CYS A 383 -19.74 -14.30 17.70
N VAL A 384 -21.07 -14.42 17.86
CA VAL A 384 -21.73 -15.40 18.72
C VAL A 384 -21.25 -16.82 18.39
N ASN A 385 -21.33 -17.22 17.12
CA ASN A 385 -20.95 -18.55 16.68
C ASN A 385 -19.43 -18.77 16.84
N ILE A 386 -18.61 -17.77 16.50
CA ILE A 386 -17.15 -17.83 16.63
C ILE A 386 -16.74 -18.04 18.08
N LEU A 387 -17.27 -17.26 19.03
CA LEU A 387 -16.90 -17.39 20.44
C LEU A 387 -17.50 -18.66 21.08
N SER A 388 -18.71 -19.07 20.69
CA SER A 388 -19.32 -20.32 21.20
C SER A 388 -18.57 -21.60 20.77
N THR A 389 -17.84 -21.55 19.64
CA THR A 389 -17.09 -22.70 19.09
C THR A 389 -15.57 -22.56 19.20
N ALA A 390 -15.07 -21.42 19.68
CA ALA A 390 -13.65 -21.16 19.81
C ALA A 390 -13.03 -21.98 20.95
N ASN A 391 -11.88 -22.58 20.69
CA ASN A 391 -11.01 -23.11 21.73
C ASN A 391 -10.01 -22.02 22.15
N PHE A 392 -10.15 -21.47 23.36
CA PHE A 392 -9.37 -20.34 23.88
C PHE A 392 -7.91 -20.68 24.24
N THR A 393 -7.36 -21.79 23.72
CA THR A 393 -5.95 -22.17 23.96
C THR A 393 -4.93 -21.25 23.28
N SER A 394 -5.33 -20.44 22.29
CA SER A 394 -4.48 -19.46 21.61
C SER A 394 -5.26 -18.20 21.24
N THR A 395 -4.67 -17.02 21.41
CA THR A 395 -5.27 -15.74 20.99
C THR A 395 -5.20 -15.59 19.46
N ASN A 396 -6.29 -15.16 18.84
CA ASN A 396 -6.39 -14.86 17.40
C ASN A 396 -7.16 -13.56 17.24
N TYR A 397 -6.83 -12.75 16.24
CA TYR A 397 -7.54 -11.50 15.90
C TYR A 397 -9.06 -11.66 15.78
N ALA A 398 -9.54 -12.81 15.30
CA ALA A 398 -10.98 -13.11 15.26
C ALA A 398 -11.60 -13.15 16.67
N ILE A 399 -10.96 -13.87 17.59
CA ILE A 399 -11.39 -13.97 18.99
C ILE A 399 -11.28 -12.60 19.66
N TYR A 400 -10.16 -11.88 19.48
CA TYR A 400 -9.97 -10.53 20.02
C TYR A 400 -11.07 -9.56 19.57
N THR A 401 -11.38 -9.53 18.27
CA THR A 401 -12.39 -8.61 17.71
C THR A 401 -13.78 -8.97 18.20
N CYS A 402 -14.12 -10.26 18.25
CA CYS A 402 -15.40 -10.71 18.80
C CYS A 402 -15.51 -10.48 20.31
N CYS A 403 -14.43 -10.66 21.08
CA CYS A 403 -14.39 -10.30 22.51
C CYS A 403 -14.58 -8.79 22.71
N LYS A 404 -13.99 -7.95 21.84
CA LYS A 404 -14.18 -6.49 21.89
C LYS A 404 -15.62 -6.08 21.57
N GLN A 405 -16.26 -6.72 20.60
CA GLN A 405 -17.69 -6.54 20.33
C GLN A 405 -18.54 -6.98 21.53
N LEU A 406 -18.22 -8.12 22.13
CA LEU A 406 -18.89 -8.62 23.32
C LEU A 406 -18.77 -7.61 24.47
N PHE A 407 -17.55 -7.12 24.78
CA PHE A 407 -17.31 -6.11 25.80
C PHE A 407 -18.08 -4.80 25.57
N ALA A 408 -18.20 -4.37 24.31
CA ALA A 408 -18.96 -3.18 23.94
C ALA A 408 -20.48 -3.39 24.08
N SER A 409 -20.95 -4.64 23.97
CA SER A 409 -22.36 -5.00 24.14
C SER A 409 -22.76 -5.22 25.61
N THR A 410 -21.80 -5.39 26.52
CA THR A 410 -22.03 -5.59 27.96
C THR A 410 -22.38 -4.28 28.64
N VAL A 411 -23.54 -4.24 29.30
CA VAL A 411 -24.01 -3.10 30.09
C VAL A 411 -24.21 -3.56 31.54
N LEU A 412 -23.61 -2.81 32.47
CA LEU A 412 -23.75 -3.05 33.90
C LEU A 412 -24.85 -2.14 34.46
N GLU A 413 -26.02 -2.70 34.76
CA GLU A 413 -27.11 -1.97 35.45
C GLU A 413 -27.31 -2.56 36.85
N ASN A 414 -27.15 -1.73 37.89
CA ASN A 414 -27.38 -2.09 39.30
C ASN A 414 -26.67 -3.37 39.79
N GLY A 415 -25.46 -3.65 39.30
CA GLY A 415 -24.68 -4.84 39.68
C GLY A 415 -25.10 -6.13 38.96
N THR A 416 -26.08 -6.06 38.06
CA THR A 416 -26.48 -7.15 37.17
C THR A 416 -25.90 -6.94 35.77
N LEU A 417 -25.21 -7.96 35.25
CA LEU A 417 -24.68 -7.99 33.89
C LEU A 417 -25.83 -8.19 32.89
N SER A 418 -25.96 -7.27 31.94
CA SER A 418 -26.89 -7.37 30.81
C SER A 418 -26.13 -7.23 29.50
N PHE A 419 -26.64 -7.85 28.43
CA PHE A 419 -26.05 -7.79 27.09
C PHE A 419 -27.03 -7.18 26.10
N THR A 420 -26.52 -6.43 25.14
CA THR A 420 -27.32 -5.76 24.10
C THR A 420 -27.07 -6.38 22.72
N GLY A 421 -28.02 -6.19 21.79
CA GLY A 421 -27.89 -6.68 20.41
C GLY A 421 -27.89 -8.20 20.28
N ALA A 422 -27.03 -8.75 19.41
CA ALA A 422 -26.95 -10.18 19.12
C ALA A 422 -26.58 -11.07 20.34
N TRP A 423 -26.04 -10.47 21.40
CA TRP A 423 -25.63 -11.14 22.63
C TRP A 423 -26.73 -11.22 23.70
N ALA A 424 -27.83 -10.47 23.53
CA ALA A 424 -28.93 -10.43 24.50
C ALA A 424 -29.71 -11.75 24.59
N SER A 425 -29.81 -12.49 23.47
CA SER A 425 -30.57 -13.75 23.37
C SER A 425 -29.73 -15.01 23.52
N VAL A 426 -28.46 -14.89 23.88
CA VAL A 426 -27.49 -16.00 23.91
C VAL A 426 -27.22 -16.40 25.36
N ALA A 427 -27.57 -17.64 25.73
CA ALA A 427 -27.41 -18.14 27.10
C ALA A 427 -25.93 -18.25 27.53
N GLU A 428 -25.03 -18.44 26.58
CA GLU A 428 -23.59 -18.60 26.80
C GLU A 428 -22.82 -17.26 26.85
N SER A 429 -23.49 -16.11 26.71
CA SER A 429 -22.83 -14.79 26.69
C SER A 429 -21.97 -14.52 27.92
N VAL A 430 -22.40 -14.99 29.10
CA VAL A 430 -21.63 -14.86 30.35
C VAL A 430 -20.36 -15.73 30.31
N LEU A 431 -20.45 -16.96 29.79
CA LEU A 431 -19.30 -17.86 29.66
C LEU A 431 -18.27 -17.32 28.67
N CYS A 432 -18.74 -16.84 27.51
CA CYS A 432 -17.90 -16.18 26.52
C CYS A 432 -17.23 -14.92 27.10
N LEU A 433 -17.95 -14.14 27.92
CA LEU A 433 -17.40 -12.97 28.59
C LEU A 433 -16.29 -13.37 29.56
N THR A 434 -16.50 -14.39 30.40
CA THR A 434 -15.48 -14.88 31.33
C THR A 434 -14.25 -15.41 30.61
N GLN A 435 -14.42 -16.14 29.50
CA GLN A 435 -13.31 -16.63 28.67
C GLN A 435 -12.54 -15.47 28.02
N CYS A 436 -13.23 -14.48 27.45
CA CYS A 436 -12.62 -13.27 26.93
C CYS A 436 -11.86 -12.49 28.02
N CYS A 437 -12.42 -12.39 29.23
CA CYS A 437 -11.78 -11.74 30.37
C CYS A 437 -10.56 -12.49 30.92
N GLY A 438 -10.47 -13.81 30.70
CA GLY A 438 -9.29 -14.61 31.02
C GLY A 438 -8.09 -14.32 30.11
N HIS A 439 -8.33 -13.74 28.93
CA HIS A 439 -7.29 -13.43 27.93
C HIS A 439 -7.10 -11.93 27.66
N TYR A 440 -8.11 -11.10 27.92
CA TYR A 440 -8.09 -9.67 27.61
C TYR A 440 -8.65 -8.86 28.77
N ASN A 441 -7.90 -7.84 29.19
CA ASN A 441 -8.28 -6.99 30.30
C ASN A 441 -9.24 -5.87 29.84
N HIS A 442 -10.44 -5.80 30.42
CA HIS A 442 -11.45 -4.78 30.12
C HIS A 442 -12.21 -4.38 31.40
N THR A 443 -12.77 -3.17 31.45
CA THR A 443 -13.56 -2.69 32.61
C THR A 443 -14.79 -3.56 32.88
N SER A 444 -15.30 -4.24 31.86
CA SER A 444 -16.41 -5.20 31.98
C SER A 444 -16.00 -6.52 32.65
N CYS A 445 -14.71 -6.75 32.87
CA CYS A 445 -14.15 -7.97 33.46
C CYS A 445 -13.94 -7.88 34.97
N THR A 446 -14.08 -6.70 35.56
CA THR A 446 -13.88 -6.46 37.00
C THR A 446 -15.16 -6.64 37.83
N VAL A 447 -16.16 -7.33 37.27
CA VAL A 447 -17.51 -7.50 37.81
C VAL A 447 -17.66 -8.88 38.46
#